data_AF-A0A154V2M0-F1
#
_entry.id   AF-A0A154V2M0-F1
#
_cell.length_a   1.000
_cell.length_b   1.000
_cell.length_c   1.000
_cell.angle_alpha   90.00
_cell.angle_beta   90.00
_cell.angle_gamma   90.00
#
_symmetry.space_group_name_H-M   'P 1'
#
loop_
_entity.id
_entity.type
_entity.pdbx_description
1 polymer ?
#
loop_
_entity_poly.entity_id
_entity_poly.type
_entity_poly.pdbx_seq_one_letter_code
_entity_poly.pdbx_strand_id
1 'polypeptide(L)'
;MKKAIIATMFAISSVMGLAAPAIPAERTPADARPLEFSQEVLRHASTATEFASDSRDVSIAAAERANITAAGFEATSIQPGTRMPQVISSCRNPGATCTLDRSVTATATISGGAGISFEVLNANLGGSYSESVTLGVSCTSPTLGQGQLYNAYLQGTFVIFTYNGTSGTAFLPTGIDCRVQAG
;
A
#
# COMPACT_ATOMS: atom_id res chain seq x y z
N MET A 1 32.21 16.99 75.54
CA MET A 1 33.36 17.92 75.68
C MET A 1 34.25 17.79 74.44
N LYS A 2 34.82 18.92 73.97
CA LYS A 2 35.70 19.14 72.80
C LYS A 2 35.00 19.25 71.44
N LYS A 3 35.27 20.23 70.58
CA LYS A 3 35.81 21.61 70.64
C LYS A 3 35.62 22.11 69.19
N ALA A 4 35.10 23.30 68.98
CA ALA A 4 35.04 23.94 67.66
C ALA A 4 36.33 24.69 67.36
N ILE A 5 36.82 24.64 66.12
CA ILE A 5 37.87 25.50 65.51
C ILE A 5 37.48 25.60 64.01
N ILE A 6 36.83 26.66 63.55
CA ILE A 6 37.34 27.91 62.90
C ILE A 6 37.85 27.71 61.45
N ALA A 7 37.32 28.60 60.58
CA ALA A 7 37.59 28.91 59.17
C ALA A 7 39.08 28.96 58.77
N THR A 8 39.52 28.97 57.50
CA THR A 8 39.30 30.05 56.49
C THR A 8 39.98 29.69 55.14
N MET A 9 39.29 29.96 54.02
CA MET A 9 39.69 30.52 52.69
C MET A 9 40.92 30.07 51.84
N PHE A 10 40.61 29.88 50.53
CA PHE A 10 41.34 30.18 49.26
C PHE A 10 42.66 29.40 48.96
N ALA A 11 42.98 28.90 47.75
CA ALA A 11 42.82 29.45 46.40
C ALA A 11 43.05 28.41 45.24
N ILE A 12 42.31 28.60 44.14
CA ILE A 12 42.70 28.68 42.69
C ILE A 12 43.29 27.46 41.91
N SER A 13 42.54 27.14 40.84
CA SER A 13 42.87 26.57 39.51
C SER A 13 43.39 25.13 39.33
N SER A 14 42.56 24.34 38.64
CA SER A 14 42.95 23.55 37.45
C SER A 14 41.72 23.30 36.59
N VAL A 15 41.60 24.04 35.48
CA VAL A 15 40.65 23.76 34.39
C VAL A 15 41.22 22.60 33.59
N MET A 16 40.47 21.49 33.46
CA MET A 16 40.42 20.61 32.29
C MET A 16 39.69 19.32 32.67
N GLY A 17 38.65 18.97 31.92
CA GLY A 17 38.17 17.59 31.90
C GLY A 17 36.68 17.43 31.67
N LEU A 18 36.34 17.16 30.41
CA LEU A 18 35.16 16.39 29.97
C LEU A 18 33.83 17.16 29.93
N ALA A 19 33.75 18.08 28.96
CA ALA A 19 32.50 18.30 28.25
C ALA A 19 32.11 16.99 27.54
N ALA A 20 31.10 16.30 28.07
CA ALA A 20 30.42 15.26 27.31
C ALA A 20 29.67 15.95 26.15
N PRO A 21 29.89 15.55 24.89
CA PRO A 21 29.03 16.03 23.82
C PRO A 21 27.63 15.45 24.06
N ALA A 22 26.66 16.34 24.24
CA ALA A 22 25.25 16.01 24.04
C ALA A 22 25.06 15.73 22.55
N ILE A 23 25.30 14.49 22.16
CA ILE A 23 24.94 13.98 20.84
C ILE A 23 23.41 13.91 20.82
N PRO A 24 22.73 14.57 19.87
CA PRO A 24 21.28 14.40 19.72
C PRO A 24 21.00 12.92 19.51
N ALA A 25 19.91 12.42 20.11
CA ALA A 25 19.41 11.07 19.87
C ALA A 25 19.07 10.92 18.38
N GLU A 26 20.08 10.54 17.59
CA GLU A 26 19.96 10.09 16.23
C GLU A 26 19.13 8.80 16.34
N ARG A 27 17.85 8.90 16.00
CA ARG A 27 17.03 7.74 15.70
C ARG A 27 17.79 6.96 14.64
N THR A 28 18.41 5.86 15.05
CA THR A 28 18.80 4.81 14.12
C THR A 28 17.57 4.55 13.26
N PRO A 29 17.67 4.64 11.91
CA PRO A 29 16.62 4.11 11.07
C PRO A 29 16.51 2.65 11.47
N ALA A 30 15.32 2.27 11.97
CA ALA A 30 14.97 0.88 12.20
C ALA A 30 15.48 0.08 11.00
N ASP A 31 16.21 -1.00 11.29
CA ASP A 31 16.57 -2.02 10.31
C ASP A 31 15.42 -2.20 9.33
N ALA A 32 15.53 -1.58 8.15
CA ALA A 32 14.65 -1.82 7.04
C ALA A 32 15.06 -3.20 6.50
N ARG A 33 14.79 -4.25 7.29
CA ARG A 33 14.87 -5.62 6.80
C ARG A 33 13.95 -5.62 5.59
N PRO A 34 14.43 -5.99 4.40
CA PRO A 34 13.57 -6.11 3.25
C PRO A 34 12.43 -7.05 3.65
N LEU A 35 11.19 -6.59 3.49
CA LEU A 35 10.01 -7.40 3.73
C LEU A 35 10.12 -8.61 2.79
N GLU A 36 10.42 -9.79 3.35
CA GLU A 36 10.40 -11.01 2.57
C GLU A 36 8.94 -11.43 2.38
N PHE A 37 8.48 -11.36 1.13
CA PHE A 37 7.15 -11.82 0.74
C PHE A 37 7.20 -13.29 0.36
N SER A 38 6.16 -14.03 0.74
CA SER A 38 6.00 -15.40 0.26
C SER A 38 5.87 -15.44 -1.27
N GLN A 39 6.22 -16.56 -1.90
CA GLN A 39 6.12 -16.74 -3.35
C GLN A 39 4.68 -16.53 -3.86
N GLU A 40 3.68 -16.89 -3.06
CA GLU A 40 2.27 -16.67 -3.41
C GLU A 40 1.92 -15.18 -3.42
N VAL A 41 2.46 -14.41 -2.46
CA VAL A 41 2.29 -12.96 -2.40
C VAL A 41 2.96 -12.29 -3.60
N LEU A 42 4.16 -12.73 -3.95
CA LEU A 42 4.88 -12.23 -5.13
C LEU A 42 4.14 -12.59 -6.42
N ARG A 43 3.57 -13.78 -6.52
CA ARG A 43 2.75 -14.19 -7.66
C ARG A 43 1.54 -13.27 -7.81
N HIS A 44 0.80 -13.05 -6.73
CA HIS A 44 -0.36 -12.15 -6.76
C HIS A 44 0.02 -10.70 -7.10
N ALA A 45 1.14 -10.22 -6.55
CA ALA A 45 1.71 -8.92 -6.90
C ALA A 45 2.12 -8.83 -8.37
N SER A 46 2.73 -9.88 -8.93
CA SER A 46 3.17 -9.92 -10.33
C SER A 46 2.00 -9.91 -11.32
N THR A 47 0.83 -10.44 -10.90
CA THR A 47 -0.40 -10.34 -11.68
C THR A 47 -1.08 -8.98 -11.57
N ALA A 48 -0.52 -8.02 -10.84
CA ALA A 48 -1.00 -6.66 -10.80
C ALA A 48 -0.09 -5.79 -11.68
N THR A 49 -0.60 -5.34 -12.81
CA THR A 49 0.18 -4.68 -13.88
C THR A 49 -0.30 -3.25 -14.12
N GLU A 50 0.10 -2.35 -13.25
CA GLU A 50 0.32 -0.90 -13.46
C GLU A 50 0.22 -0.18 -12.11
N PHE A 51 1.11 0.79 -11.90
CA PHE A 51 1.02 1.70 -10.76
C PHE A 51 0.35 2.98 -11.26
N ALA A 52 -0.80 3.35 -10.70
CA ALA A 52 -1.16 4.76 -10.72
C ALA A 52 -0.22 5.42 -9.70
N SER A 53 0.85 6.05 -10.19
CA SER A 53 1.78 6.81 -9.36
C SER A 53 1.05 7.99 -8.73
N ASP A 54 0.48 7.78 -7.55
CA ASP A 54 0.18 8.86 -6.59
C ASP A 54 0.02 8.35 -5.14
N SER A 55 0.94 7.53 -4.64
CA SER A 55 0.88 6.96 -3.29
C SER A 55 2.00 7.47 -2.37
N ARG A 56 2.34 8.76 -2.43
CA ARG A 56 3.10 9.40 -1.35
C ARG A 56 2.22 10.09 -0.30
N ASP A 57 0.93 10.27 -0.56
CA ASP A 57 0.05 11.02 0.37
C ASP A 57 -1.35 10.42 0.57
N VAL A 58 -1.54 9.09 0.44
CA VAL A 58 -2.58 8.44 1.28
C VAL A 58 -1.95 8.19 2.63
N SER A 59 -1.71 9.31 3.32
CA SER A 59 -1.16 9.36 4.65
C SER A 59 -1.94 8.40 5.56
N ILE A 60 -1.15 7.69 6.35
CA ILE A 60 -1.31 7.16 7.72
C ILE A 60 -2.57 7.64 8.52
N ALA A 61 -3.26 8.71 8.12
CA ALA A 61 -4.54 9.16 8.64
C ALA A 61 -5.70 8.14 8.53
N ALA A 62 -5.67 7.19 7.59
CA ALA A 62 -6.65 6.09 7.57
C ALA A 62 -6.36 5.03 8.67
N ALA A 63 -5.09 4.79 8.96
CA ALA A 63 -4.66 3.87 10.03
C ALA A 63 -4.90 4.46 11.43
N GLU A 64 -4.88 5.79 11.58
CA GLU A 64 -5.05 6.46 12.88
C GLU A 64 -6.52 6.53 13.35
N ARG A 65 -7.50 6.28 12.46
CA ARG A 65 -8.93 6.21 12.84
C ARG A 65 -9.44 4.81 13.22
N ALA A 66 -8.62 3.77 13.05
CA ALA A 66 -8.98 2.39 13.38
C ALA A 66 -8.40 1.96 14.74
N ASN A 67 -8.85 2.58 15.83
CA ASN A 67 -8.61 2.08 17.19
C ASN A 67 -9.48 0.84 17.53
N ILE A 68 -9.64 -0.06 16.55
CA ILE A 68 -10.15 -1.42 16.73
C ILE A 68 -9.20 -2.30 15.91
N THR A 69 -8.02 -2.54 16.47
CA THR A 69 -7.04 -3.45 15.87
C THR A 69 -7.60 -4.86 15.89
N ALA A 70 -7.77 -5.45 14.71
CA ALA A 70 -7.42 -6.86 14.58
C ALA A 70 -5.91 -6.91 14.88
N ALA A 71 -5.56 -7.25 16.12
CA ALA A 71 -4.17 -7.24 16.58
C ALA A 71 -3.28 -7.92 15.53
N GLY A 72 -2.22 -7.22 15.12
CA GLY A 72 -1.23 -7.75 14.19
C GLY A 72 -1.42 -7.45 12.70
N PHE A 73 -2.44 -6.69 12.28
CA PHE A 73 -2.55 -6.19 10.89
C PHE A 73 -1.79 -4.88 10.68
N GLU A 74 -0.98 -4.82 9.62
CA GLU A 74 -0.28 -3.61 9.18
C GLU A 74 -0.26 -3.55 7.65
N ALA A 75 -0.82 -2.48 7.06
CA ALA A 75 -0.70 -2.24 5.61
C ALA A 75 0.65 -1.58 5.31
N THR A 76 1.57 -2.32 4.68
CA THR A 76 2.90 -1.84 4.33
C THR A 76 2.92 -1.03 3.03
N SER A 77 1.94 -1.25 2.14
CA SER A 77 1.78 -0.50 0.90
C SER A 77 0.32 -0.54 0.43
N ILE A 78 -0.20 0.61 0.01
CA ILE A 78 -1.53 0.75 -0.60
C ILE A 78 -1.35 1.46 -1.94
N GLN A 79 -1.81 0.82 -3.01
CA GLN A 79 -1.61 1.26 -4.39
C GLN A 79 -2.98 1.32 -5.08
N PRO A 80 -3.62 2.50 -5.10
CA PRO A 80 -4.87 2.67 -5.85
C PRO A 80 -4.60 2.66 -7.37
N GLY A 81 -5.66 2.41 -8.15
CA GLY A 81 -5.60 2.49 -9.61
C GLY A 81 -4.79 1.38 -10.29
N THR A 82 -4.41 0.34 -9.55
CA THR A 82 -3.67 -0.81 -10.07
C THR A 82 -4.55 -1.63 -11.00
N ARG A 83 -4.00 -2.04 -12.14
CA ARG A 83 -4.73 -2.77 -13.17
C ARG A 83 -4.35 -4.24 -13.20
N MET A 84 -5.32 -5.12 -13.47
CA MET A 84 -5.02 -6.51 -13.80
C MET A 84 -4.65 -6.67 -15.28
N PRO A 85 -3.72 -7.57 -15.64
CA PRO A 85 -3.33 -7.85 -17.03
C PRO A 85 -4.42 -8.57 -17.81
N GLN A 86 -5.37 -9.20 -17.11
CA GLN A 86 -6.45 -9.91 -17.75
C GLN A 86 -7.42 -8.92 -18.41
N VAL A 87 -7.51 -9.01 -19.74
CA VAL A 87 -8.53 -8.32 -20.51
C VAL A 87 -9.88 -8.95 -20.17
N ILE A 88 -10.81 -8.13 -19.67
CA ILE A 88 -12.18 -8.57 -19.40
C ILE A 88 -13.09 -8.40 -20.61
N SER A 89 -12.78 -7.46 -21.49
CA SER A 89 -13.51 -7.21 -22.74
C SER A 89 -12.63 -6.55 -23.78
N SER A 90 -12.83 -6.85 -25.05
CA SER A 90 -12.11 -6.22 -26.14
C SER A 90 -13.02 -5.91 -27.32
N CYS A 91 -12.63 -4.92 -28.12
CA CYS A 91 -13.29 -4.59 -29.38
C CYS A 91 -12.27 -4.17 -30.43
N ARG A 92 -12.57 -4.50 -31.69
CA ARG A 92 -11.80 -4.11 -32.86
C ARG A 92 -12.76 -3.52 -33.89
N ASN A 93 -12.53 -2.27 -34.29
CA ASN A 93 -13.36 -1.62 -35.31
C ASN A 93 -12.53 -0.59 -36.10
N PRO A 94 -11.67 -1.04 -37.04
CA PRO A 94 -10.78 -0.14 -37.77
C PRO A 94 -11.57 0.91 -38.56
N GLY A 95 -11.18 2.17 -38.42
CA GLY A 95 -11.86 3.31 -39.06
C GLY A 95 -13.12 3.79 -38.33
N ALA A 96 -13.49 3.19 -37.19
CA ALA A 96 -14.65 3.60 -36.40
C ALA A 96 -14.39 3.47 -34.89
N THR A 97 -15.36 3.90 -34.09
CA THR A 97 -15.32 3.76 -32.62
C THR A 97 -15.88 2.41 -32.19
N CYS A 98 -15.45 1.96 -31.01
CA CYS A 98 -15.95 0.79 -30.31
C CYS A 98 -16.64 1.23 -29.02
N THR A 99 -17.75 0.60 -28.65
CA THR A 99 -18.34 0.76 -27.32
C THR A 99 -18.32 -0.59 -26.60
N LEU A 100 -17.71 -0.60 -25.41
CA LEU A 100 -17.73 -1.72 -24.50
C LEU A 100 -18.78 -1.41 -23.43
N ASP A 101 -19.91 -2.12 -23.48
CA ASP A 101 -20.98 -2.03 -22.50
C ASP A 101 -21.29 -3.44 -21.97
N ARG A 102 -20.86 -3.71 -20.74
CA ARG A 102 -21.13 -4.99 -20.06
C ARG A 102 -20.98 -4.87 -18.56
N SER A 103 -21.74 -5.66 -17.81
CA SER A 103 -21.48 -5.87 -16.39
C SER A 103 -20.46 -7.01 -16.20
N VAL A 104 -19.52 -6.83 -15.27
CA VAL A 104 -18.52 -7.83 -14.88
C VAL A 104 -18.52 -7.95 -13.37
N THR A 105 -18.72 -9.16 -12.86
CA THR A 105 -18.52 -9.47 -11.44
C THR A 105 -17.05 -9.78 -11.21
N ALA A 106 -16.38 -8.97 -10.41
CA ALA A 106 -14.99 -9.14 -10.01
C ALA A 106 -14.93 -9.54 -8.54
N THR A 107 -14.13 -10.56 -8.24
CA THR A 107 -13.88 -11.00 -6.87
C THR A 107 -12.66 -10.29 -6.32
N ALA A 108 -12.79 -9.71 -5.14
CA ALA A 108 -11.66 -9.21 -4.39
C ALA A 108 -10.89 -10.40 -3.82
N THR A 109 -9.57 -10.38 -4.01
CA THR A 109 -8.73 -11.53 -3.70
C THR A 109 -7.76 -11.18 -2.60
N ILE A 110 -7.60 -12.10 -1.65
CA ILE A 110 -6.58 -12.03 -0.63
C ILE A 110 -5.65 -13.22 -0.82
N SER A 111 -4.36 -12.96 -0.92
CA SER A 111 -3.31 -13.95 -1.03
C SER A 111 -2.35 -13.81 0.14
N GLY A 112 -2.12 -14.90 0.87
CA GLY A 112 -1.18 -14.93 1.99
C GLY A 112 -1.58 -16.01 2.98
N GLY A 113 -0.60 -16.74 3.52
CA GLY A 113 -0.82 -17.83 4.47
C GLY A 113 -1.32 -17.38 5.85
N ALA A 114 -1.72 -16.11 5.99
CA ALA A 114 -2.02 -15.46 7.25
C ALA A 114 -3.45 -15.73 7.76
N GLY A 115 -4.30 -16.39 6.95
CA GLY A 115 -5.66 -16.76 7.36
C GLY A 115 -6.59 -15.57 7.65
N ILE A 116 -6.29 -14.39 7.10
CA ILE A 116 -7.14 -13.21 7.30
C ILE A 116 -8.45 -13.34 6.53
N SER A 117 -9.53 -12.85 7.12
CA SER A 117 -10.80 -12.67 6.40
C SER A 117 -10.84 -11.33 5.67
N PHE A 118 -11.70 -11.26 4.67
CA PHE A 118 -11.96 -10.03 3.94
C PHE A 118 -12.54 -8.92 4.82
N GLU A 119 -13.36 -9.30 5.79
CA GLU A 119 -13.95 -8.39 6.77
C GLU A 119 -12.87 -7.67 7.60
N VAL A 120 -11.85 -8.41 8.05
CA VAL A 120 -10.71 -7.85 8.79
C VAL A 120 -9.94 -6.87 7.91
N LEU A 121 -9.64 -7.24 6.66
CA LEU A 121 -8.94 -6.37 5.72
C LEU A 121 -9.73 -5.06 5.51
N ASN A 122 -11.02 -5.18 5.20
CA ASN A 122 -11.88 -4.05 4.90
C ASN A 122 -12.00 -3.09 6.11
N ALA A 123 -12.15 -3.63 7.32
CA ALA A 123 -12.20 -2.85 8.56
C ALA A 123 -10.91 -2.04 8.80
N ASN A 124 -9.73 -2.62 8.53
CA ASN A 124 -8.44 -1.95 8.74
C ASN A 124 -8.11 -0.92 7.66
N LEU A 125 -8.61 -1.11 6.43
CA LEU A 125 -8.40 -0.15 5.35
C LEU A 125 -9.36 1.05 5.40
N GLY A 126 -10.36 1.04 6.30
CA GLY A 126 -11.34 2.11 6.43
C GLY A 126 -12.23 2.30 5.20
N GLY A 127 -12.27 1.29 4.32
CA GLY A 127 -13.04 1.28 3.08
C GLY A 127 -14.39 0.56 3.23
N SER A 128 -15.14 0.50 2.14
CA SER A 128 -16.36 -0.31 2.01
C SER A 128 -16.21 -1.24 0.81
N TYR A 129 -15.19 -2.10 0.88
CA TYR A 129 -14.93 -3.11 -0.14
C TYR A 129 -15.86 -4.31 0.06
N SER A 130 -16.16 -5.01 -1.03
CA SER A 130 -16.93 -6.27 -1.04
C SER A 130 -16.09 -7.39 -1.63
N GLU A 131 -16.27 -8.62 -1.13
CA GLU A 131 -15.59 -9.82 -1.65
C GLU A 131 -15.95 -10.07 -3.13
N SER A 132 -17.15 -9.66 -3.54
CA SER A 132 -17.56 -9.60 -4.94
C SER A 132 -18.18 -8.26 -5.26
N VAL A 133 -17.71 -7.64 -6.35
CA VAL A 133 -18.18 -6.33 -6.82
C VAL A 133 -18.66 -6.50 -8.26
N THR A 134 -19.87 -6.05 -8.55
CA THR A 134 -20.34 -5.94 -9.93
C THR A 134 -19.97 -4.56 -10.47
N LEU A 135 -19.12 -4.55 -11.50
CA LEU A 135 -18.63 -3.34 -12.15
C LEU A 135 -19.29 -3.20 -13.52
N GLY A 136 -19.82 -2.02 -13.81
CA GLY A 136 -20.24 -1.63 -15.15
C GLY A 136 -19.03 -1.22 -15.97
N VAL A 137 -18.78 -1.94 -17.07
CA VAL A 137 -17.89 -1.47 -18.14
C VAL A 137 -18.74 -0.59 -19.04
N SER A 138 -18.45 0.72 -19.08
CA SER A 138 -19.09 1.67 -19.98
C SER A 138 -18.02 2.57 -20.61
N CYS A 139 -17.36 2.06 -21.63
CA CYS A 139 -16.21 2.71 -22.25
C CYS A 139 -16.41 2.84 -23.77
N THR A 140 -16.22 4.04 -24.31
CA THR A 140 -16.22 4.28 -25.76
C THR A 140 -14.81 4.65 -26.22
N SER A 141 -14.32 3.92 -27.22
CA SER A 141 -12.99 4.15 -27.79
C SER A 141 -12.98 5.38 -28.70
N PRO A 142 -11.82 6.03 -28.89
CA PRO A 142 -11.59 6.86 -30.07
C PRO A 142 -11.63 5.99 -31.35
N THR A 143 -11.65 6.65 -32.51
CA THR A 143 -11.57 5.95 -33.81
C THR A 143 -10.32 5.09 -33.88
N LEU A 144 -10.49 3.78 -34.05
CA LEU A 144 -9.39 2.83 -34.02
C LEU A 144 -8.68 2.78 -35.38
N GLY A 145 -7.36 2.81 -35.36
CA GLY A 145 -6.52 2.56 -36.53
C GLY A 145 -6.47 1.08 -36.92
N GLN A 146 -5.86 0.78 -38.08
CA GLN A 146 -5.57 -0.60 -38.44
C GLN A 146 -4.61 -1.23 -37.43
N GLY A 147 -4.93 -2.46 -37.01
CA GLY A 147 -4.15 -3.17 -35.99
C GLY A 147 -4.39 -2.68 -34.56
N GLN A 148 -5.26 -1.70 -34.30
CA GLN A 148 -5.56 -1.29 -32.93
C GLN A 148 -6.71 -2.11 -32.32
N LEU A 149 -6.61 -2.37 -31.02
CA LEU A 149 -7.62 -3.00 -30.18
C LEU A 149 -8.00 -2.08 -29.04
N TYR A 150 -9.27 -2.09 -28.65
CA TYR A 150 -9.73 -1.42 -27.45
C TYR A 150 -10.04 -2.44 -26.37
N ASN A 151 -9.26 -2.46 -25.30
CA ASN A 151 -9.32 -3.44 -24.23
C ASN A 151 -9.80 -2.79 -22.93
N ALA A 152 -10.70 -3.48 -22.23
CA ALA A 152 -11.08 -3.17 -20.86
C ALA A 152 -10.38 -4.15 -19.90
N TYR A 153 -9.90 -3.61 -18.79
CA TYR A 153 -9.22 -4.32 -17.72
C TYR A 153 -9.87 -4.02 -16.38
N LEU A 154 -9.77 -4.94 -15.44
CA LEU A 154 -10.12 -4.63 -14.05
C LEU A 154 -9.08 -3.69 -13.45
N GLN A 155 -9.56 -2.68 -12.73
CA GLN A 155 -8.76 -1.75 -11.96
C GLN A 155 -9.21 -1.78 -10.49
N GLY A 156 -8.27 -1.61 -9.57
CA GLY A 156 -8.51 -1.75 -8.15
C GLY A 156 -7.45 -1.10 -7.28
N THR A 157 -7.60 -1.28 -5.97
CA THR A 157 -6.57 -1.00 -4.98
C THR A 157 -5.80 -2.28 -4.70
N PHE A 158 -4.50 -2.26 -4.96
CA PHE A 158 -3.57 -3.31 -4.55
C PHE A 158 -2.97 -2.98 -3.19
N VAL A 159 -3.00 -3.92 -2.26
CA VAL A 159 -2.52 -3.75 -0.89
C VAL A 159 -1.50 -4.83 -0.60
N ILE A 160 -0.36 -4.41 -0.04
CA ILE A 160 0.60 -5.30 0.61
C ILE A 160 0.45 -5.09 2.11
N PHE A 161 0.28 -6.17 2.86
CA PHE A 161 0.07 -6.12 4.30
C PHE A 161 0.86 -7.21 5.02
N THR A 162 0.99 -7.05 6.33
CA THR A 162 1.47 -8.08 7.26
C THR A 162 0.36 -8.36 8.26
N TYR A 163 0.09 -9.63 8.53
CA TYR A 163 -0.84 -10.06 9.58
C TYR A 163 -0.20 -11.12 10.46
N ASN A 164 -0.08 -10.85 11.77
CA ASN A 164 0.56 -11.75 12.74
C ASN A 164 1.94 -12.23 12.28
N GLY A 165 2.75 -11.31 11.73
CA GLY A 165 4.09 -11.61 11.20
C GLY A 165 4.12 -12.35 9.87
N THR A 166 2.96 -12.60 9.24
CA THR A 166 2.86 -13.23 7.92
C THR A 166 2.49 -12.19 6.87
N SER A 167 3.32 -12.04 5.85
CA SER A 167 3.06 -11.12 4.74
C SER A 167 1.98 -11.63 3.81
N GLY A 168 1.17 -10.72 3.27
CA GLY A 168 0.06 -10.97 2.37
C GLY A 168 -0.13 -9.83 1.37
N THR A 169 -0.92 -10.10 0.34
CA THR A 169 -1.41 -9.11 -0.62
C THR A 169 -2.90 -9.24 -0.83
N ALA A 170 -3.53 -8.15 -1.24
CA ALA A 170 -4.91 -8.15 -1.66
C ALA A 170 -5.10 -7.28 -2.89
N PHE A 171 -6.03 -7.68 -3.75
CA PHE A 171 -6.54 -6.84 -4.83
C PHE A 171 -8.02 -6.58 -4.59
N LEU A 172 -8.37 -5.30 -4.50
CA LEU A 172 -9.70 -4.81 -4.22
C LEU A 172 -10.23 -4.12 -5.48
N PRO A 173 -11.10 -4.75 -6.29
CA PRO A 173 -11.61 -4.15 -7.50
C PRO A 173 -12.44 -2.90 -7.20
N THR A 174 -12.14 -1.80 -7.88
CA THR A 174 -12.82 -0.50 -7.71
C THR A 174 -13.34 0.08 -9.01
N GLY A 175 -12.90 -0.42 -10.17
CA GLY A 175 -13.30 0.13 -11.46
C GLY A 175 -12.74 -0.63 -12.65
N ILE A 176 -12.86 0.01 -13.82
CA ILE A 176 -12.44 -0.53 -15.11
C ILE A 176 -11.50 0.47 -15.77
N ASP A 177 -10.35 -0.01 -16.27
CA ASP A 177 -9.43 0.75 -17.13
C ASP A 177 -9.62 0.33 -18.58
N CYS A 178 -9.92 1.28 -19.46
CA CYS A 178 -10.17 1.03 -20.88
C CYS A 178 -9.14 1.73 -21.76
N ARG A 179 -8.43 0.98 -22.61
CA ARG A 179 -7.29 1.50 -23.36
C ARG A 179 -7.21 0.96 -24.78
N VAL A 180 -6.67 1.80 -25.66
CA VAL A 180 -6.27 1.39 -27.01
C VAL A 180 -4.88 0.76 -26.93
N GLN A 181 -4.70 -0.39 -27.56
CA GLN A 181 -3.43 -1.07 -27.70
C GLN A 181 -3.17 -1.42 -29.16
N ALA A 182 -1.89 -1.50 -29.55
CA ALA A 182 -1.51 -2.14 -30.79
C ALA A 182 -1.70 -3.66 -30.63
N GLY A 183 -2.38 -4.28 -31.58
CA GLY A 183 -2.62 -5.72 -31.68
C GLY A 183 -1.92 -6.34 -32.86
#